data_AF-A0A2T2V8K0-F1
#
_entry.id   AF-A0A2T2V8K0-F1
#
_cell.length_a   1.000
_cell.length_b   1.000
_cell.length_c   1.000
_cell.angle_alpha   90.00
_cell.angle_beta   90.00
_cell.angle_gamma   90.00
#
_symmetry.space_group_name_H-M   'P 1'
#
loop_
_entity.id
_entity.type
_entity.pdbx_description
1 polymer ?
#
loop_
_entity_poly.entity_id
_entity_poly.type
_entity_poly.pdbx_seq_one_letter_code
_entity_poly.pdbx_strand_id
1 'polypeptide(L)'
;MLSVGDAEFKKRCYDKISHIKQGAEAMILVSHQLNELQQFCDRVIYLENGAIRKDGKTMEVINQYFKEVYDRELEGSEEDDEQEDDQADDQVVAQKARDKNYKIWNKQSAPGTGEAKLDKLHVYSGDDPTCVAFQQSQPISIQIEYSVLVSQTSIHPGIKFFDQYMNVIIVNAPFWHKQITNADQQGKYRAFCTVPGYLLNKGIYFLEIQFFRNKEELLCEIEDLFRIDIEWGEYTTGTVLDNAPSPVLPKLDWQVEPITS
;
A
#
# COMPACT_ATOMS: atom_id res chain seq x y z
N MET A 1 -12.45 22.96 0.28
CA MET A 1 -11.59 23.82 -0.56
C MET A 1 -10.14 23.51 -0.20
N LEU A 2 -9.54 22.48 -0.78
CA LEU A 2 -8.08 22.36 -0.81
C LEU A 2 -7.61 23.45 -1.78
N SER A 3 -7.22 24.58 -1.21
CA SER A 3 -6.76 25.74 -1.98
C SER A 3 -5.57 25.30 -2.81
N VAL A 4 -5.64 25.51 -4.12
CA VAL A 4 -4.53 25.37 -5.09
C VAL A 4 -3.27 26.10 -4.59
N GLY A 5 -3.41 27.07 -3.69
CA GLY A 5 -2.33 27.76 -3.00
C GLY A 5 -1.46 26.87 -2.10
N ASP A 6 -1.97 25.81 -1.45
CA ASP A 6 -1.18 24.99 -0.53
C ASP A 6 -0.21 24.05 -1.28
N ALA A 7 -0.65 23.48 -2.40
CA ALA A 7 0.22 22.64 -3.22
C ALA A 7 1.33 23.45 -3.88
N GLU A 8 1.01 24.65 -4.39
CA GLU A 8 1.99 25.56 -4.97
C GLU A 8 2.94 26.13 -3.89
N PHE A 9 2.43 26.40 -2.69
CA PHE A 9 3.23 26.84 -1.54
C PHE A 9 4.17 25.74 -1.04
N LYS A 10 3.67 24.51 -0.86
CA LYS A 10 4.50 23.34 -0.51
C LYS A 10 5.62 23.13 -1.53
N LYS A 11 5.31 23.22 -2.83
CA LYS A 11 6.31 23.13 -3.89
C LYS A 11 7.39 24.22 -3.76
N ARG A 12 7.00 25.48 -3.55
CA ARG A 12 7.94 26.59 -3.32
C ARG A 12 8.78 26.39 -2.04
N CYS A 13 8.19 25.82 -0.99
CA CYS A 13 8.92 25.45 0.22
C CYS A 13 9.95 24.35 -0.04
N TYR A 14 9.59 23.30 -0.78
CA TYR A 14 10.50 22.19 -1.12
C TYR A 14 11.63 22.62 -2.07
N ASP A 15 11.35 23.45 -3.06
CA ASP A 15 12.37 24.03 -3.93
C ASP A 15 13.36 24.87 -3.11
N LYS A 16 12.85 25.62 -2.12
CA LYS A 16 13.68 26.44 -1.23
C LYS A 16 14.51 25.60 -0.27
N ILE A 17 13.96 24.53 0.31
CA ILE A 17 14.71 23.57 1.15
C ILE A 17 15.81 22.89 0.32
N SER A 18 15.52 22.49 -0.92
CA SER A 18 16.51 21.89 -1.81
C SER A 18 17.64 22.86 -2.18
N HIS A 19 17.31 24.14 -2.39
CA HIS A 19 18.30 25.17 -2.64
C HIS A 19 19.16 25.48 -1.40
N ILE A 20 18.56 25.51 -0.21
CA ILE A 20 19.30 25.66 1.06
C ILE A 20 20.23 24.47 1.27
N LYS A 21 19.79 23.24 1.01
CA LYS A 21 20.62 22.02 1.09
C LYS A 21 21.89 22.12 0.24
N GLN A 22 21.84 22.75 -0.95
CA GLN A 22 22.99 22.86 -1.84
C GLN A 22 24.05 23.88 -1.36
N GLY A 23 23.67 24.85 -0.52
CA GLY A 23 24.57 25.92 -0.07
C GLY A 23 24.87 25.94 1.43
N ALA A 24 24.17 25.16 2.23
CA ALA A 24 24.35 25.11 3.68
C ALA A 24 25.41 24.07 4.09
N GLU A 25 26.25 24.42 5.07
CA GLU A 25 27.27 23.53 5.63
C GLU A 25 26.65 22.42 6.51
N ALA A 26 25.51 22.70 7.14
CA ALA A 26 24.66 21.73 7.82
C ALA A 26 23.21 22.25 7.91
N MET A 27 22.23 21.37 7.69
CA MET A 27 20.80 21.66 7.83
C MET A 27 20.16 20.61 8.74
N ILE A 28 19.44 21.07 9.78
CA ILE A 28 18.67 20.19 10.66
C ILE A 28 17.20 20.32 10.26
N LEU A 29 16.62 19.20 9.84
CA LEU A 29 15.21 19.10 9.49
C LEU A 29 14.51 18.24 10.56
N VAL A 30 13.40 18.74 11.10
CA VAL A 30 12.52 17.99 12.00
C VAL A 30 11.21 17.77 11.27
N SER A 31 10.88 16.52 10.99
CA SER A 31 9.63 16.15 10.32
C SER A 31 9.09 14.85 10.89
N HIS A 32 7.76 14.76 10.94
CA HIS A 32 7.03 13.53 11.23
C HIS A 32 6.72 12.73 9.95
N GLN A 33 7.03 13.28 8.77
CA GLN A 33 6.79 12.64 7.49
C GLN A 33 8.07 11.99 6.98
N LEU A 34 8.07 10.66 6.91
CA LEU A 34 9.25 9.88 6.52
C LEU A 34 9.68 10.15 5.07
N ASN A 35 8.73 10.43 4.17
CA ASN A 35 9.02 10.82 2.78
C ASN A 35 9.85 12.11 2.71
N GLU A 36 9.61 13.07 3.60
CA GLU A 36 10.40 14.31 3.67
C GLU A 36 11.82 14.01 4.19
N LEU A 37 11.96 13.11 5.17
CA LEU A 37 13.27 12.68 5.65
C LEU A 37 14.06 11.98 4.55
N GLN A 38 13.44 11.07 3.79
CA GLN A 38 14.07 10.40 2.64
C GLN A 38 14.52 11.40 1.57
N GLN A 39 13.68 12.40 1.28
CA GLN A 39 13.96 13.36 0.22
C GLN A 39 15.05 14.37 0.59
N PHE A 40 15.09 14.84 1.84
CA PHE A 40 15.92 15.98 2.22
C PHE A 40 17.11 15.61 3.11
N CYS A 41 17.04 14.54 3.89
CA CYS A 41 18.10 14.16 4.83
C CYS A 41 19.05 13.12 4.24
N ASP A 42 20.35 13.29 4.45
CA ASP A 42 21.37 12.28 4.11
C ASP A 42 21.71 11.37 5.31
N ARG A 43 21.43 11.86 6.53
CA ARG A 43 21.64 11.20 7.81
C ARG A 43 20.44 11.48 8.72
N VAL A 44 19.99 10.49 9.48
CA VAL A 44 18.89 10.60 10.45
C VAL A 44 19.32 10.01 11.78
N ILE A 45 18.81 10.59 12.88
CA ILE A 45 18.95 10.04 14.23
C ILE A 45 17.55 9.62 14.69
N TYR A 46 17.39 8.33 14.97
CA TYR A 46 16.19 7.77 15.56
C TYR A 46 16.35 7.75 17.09
N LEU A 47 15.37 8.36 17.76
CA LEU A 47 15.27 8.43 19.21
C LEU A 47 14.10 7.59 19.70
N GLU A 48 14.30 6.85 20.79
CA GLU A 48 13.24 6.16 21.51
C GLU A 48 13.42 6.34 23.02
N ASN A 49 12.36 6.71 23.73
CA ASN A 49 12.37 6.91 25.19
C ASN A 49 13.52 7.83 25.67
N GLY A 50 13.87 8.84 24.87
CA GLY A 50 14.96 9.79 25.17
C GLY A 50 16.38 9.27 24.88
N ALA A 51 16.53 8.06 24.33
CA ALA A 51 17.82 7.49 23.95
C ALA A 51 17.98 7.42 22.42
N ILE A 52 19.21 7.59 21.93
CA ILE A 52 19.53 7.34 20.52
C ILE A 52 19.53 5.84 20.28
N ARG A 53 18.55 5.37 19.51
CA ARG A 53 18.47 3.98 19.05
C ARG A 53 19.35 3.75 17.83
N LYS A 54 19.38 4.72 16.92
CA LYS A 54 20.24 4.66 15.75
C LYS A 54 20.60 6.02 15.20
N ASP A 55 21.80 6.09 14.65
CA ASP A 55 22.35 7.24 13.96
C ASP A 55 23.08 6.73 12.71
N GLY A 56 22.69 7.20 11.53
CA GLY A 56 23.25 6.69 10.29
C GLY A 56 22.57 7.26 9.05
N LYS A 57 22.82 6.64 7.89
CA LYS A 57 22.19 7.04 6.64
C LYS A 57 20.67 6.95 6.75
N THR A 58 19.97 7.91 6.15
CA THR A 58 18.50 8.04 6.23
C THR A 58 17.77 6.73 6.01
N MET A 59 18.06 6.00 4.93
CA MET A 59 17.38 4.72 4.65
C MET A 59 17.69 3.63 5.68
N GLU A 60 18.92 3.55 6.22
CA GLU A 60 19.29 2.55 7.22
C GLU A 60 18.62 2.81 8.57
N VAL A 61 18.39 4.07 8.90
CA VAL A 61 17.73 4.50 10.14
C VAL A 61 16.22 4.33 10.04
N ILE A 62 15.63 4.73 8.92
CA ILE A 62 14.21 4.52 8.64
C ILE A 62 13.88 3.02 8.64
N ASN A 63 14.68 2.19 7.97
CA ASN A 63 14.45 0.73 7.96
C ASN A 63 14.50 0.10 9.36
N GLN A 64 15.41 0.55 10.23
CA GLN A 64 15.48 0.03 11.60
C GLN A 64 14.34 0.53 12.48
N TYR A 65 13.98 1.81 12.37
CA TYR A 65 12.79 2.35 13.02
C TYR A 65 11.56 1.50 12.69
N PHE A 66 11.36 1.19 11.40
CA PHE A 66 10.24 0.36 10.97
C PHE A 66 10.31 -1.06 11.48
N LYS A 67 11.46 -1.73 11.38
CA LYS A 67 11.61 -3.07 11.93
C LYS A 67 11.19 -3.12 13.40
N GLU A 68 11.61 -2.15 14.21
CA GLU A 68 11.27 -2.10 15.64
C GLU A 68 9.81 -1.72 15.92
N VAL A 69 9.15 -0.95 15.05
CA VAL A 69 7.70 -0.69 15.15
C VAL A 69 6.92 -1.95 14.75
N TYR A 70 7.27 -2.58 13.64
CA TYR A 70 6.62 -3.79 13.14
C TYR A 70 6.80 -4.99 14.09
N ASP A 71 8.00 -5.22 14.64
CA ASP A 71 8.25 -6.30 15.59
C ASP A 71 7.38 -6.13 16.85
N ARG A 72 7.17 -4.89 17.32
CA ARG A 72 6.28 -4.60 18.47
C ARG A 72 4.80 -4.82 18.20
N GLU A 73 4.35 -4.54 16.99
CA GLU A 73 2.96 -4.79 16.58
C GLU A 73 2.67 -6.29 16.44
N LEU A 74 3.68 -7.09 16.06
CA LEU A 74 3.58 -8.56 16.02
C LEU A 74 3.59 -9.16 17.44
N GLU A 75 4.54 -8.75 18.29
CA GLU A 75 4.62 -9.22 19.69
C GLU A 75 3.35 -8.86 20.49
N GLY A 76 2.75 -7.69 20.24
CA GLY A 76 1.48 -7.30 20.87
C GLY A 76 0.24 -8.07 20.36
N SER A 77 0.37 -8.82 19.26
CA SER A 77 -0.69 -9.69 18.73
C SER A 77 -0.55 -11.16 19.15
N GLU A 78 0.66 -11.60 19.47
CA GLU A 78 0.94 -12.97 19.95
C GLU A 78 0.57 -13.15 21.43
N GLU A 79 0.68 -12.11 22.27
CA GLU A 79 0.29 -12.17 23.69
C GLU A 79 -1.23 -12.34 23.91
N ASP A 80 -2.07 -11.93 22.94
CA ASP A 80 -3.52 -12.17 22.96
C ASP A 80 -3.90 -13.58 22.45
N ASP A 81 -3.01 -14.25 21.70
CA ASP A 81 -3.25 -15.56 21.06
C ASP A 81 -2.68 -16.75 21.87
N GLU A 82 -1.74 -16.55 22.81
CA GLU A 82 -1.12 -17.63 23.60
C GLU A 82 -1.98 -18.16 24.78
N GLN A 83 -3.19 -17.64 24.99
CA GLN A 83 -4.12 -18.16 26.00
C GLN A 83 -5.37 -18.82 25.42
N GLU A 84 -5.29 -19.54 24.30
CA GLU A 84 -6.25 -20.62 23.99
C GLU A 84 -5.82 -21.37 22.72
N ASP A 85 -4.92 -22.36 22.86
CA ASP A 85 -4.96 -23.50 21.95
C ASP A 85 -4.35 -24.74 22.60
N ASP A 86 -5.20 -25.73 22.85
CA ASP A 86 -4.80 -27.12 22.69
C ASP A 86 -5.97 -27.84 22.01
N GLN A 87 -5.78 -28.04 20.69
CA GLN A 87 -6.58 -28.79 19.71
C GLN A 87 -7.69 -28.01 18.96
N ALA A 88 -7.32 -27.39 17.84
CA ALA A 88 -8.27 -26.87 16.85
C ALA A 88 -8.17 -27.60 15.48
N ASP A 89 -9.35 -27.95 14.97
CA ASP A 89 -9.67 -28.74 13.78
C ASP A 89 -9.41 -27.97 12.45
N ASP A 90 -9.14 -28.67 11.34
CA ASP A 90 -8.80 -28.10 10.02
C ASP A 90 -9.86 -27.09 9.48
N GLN A 91 -11.11 -27.23 9.92
CA GLN A 91 -12.21 -26.33 9.57
C GLN A 91 -12.14 -24.98 10.31
N VAL A 92 -11.54 -24.93 11.51
CA VAL A 92 -11.35 -23.70 12.30
C VAL A 92 -10.24 -22.86 11.68
N VAL A 93 -9.20 -23.49 11.14
CA VAL A 93 -8.11 -22.82 10.39
C VAL A 93 -8.64 -22.15 9.13
N ALA A 94 -9.49 -22.84 8.35
CA ALA A 94 -10.13 -22.28 7.16
C ALA A 94 -11.11 -21.13 7.47
N GLN A 95 -11.76 -21.16 8.64
CA GLN A 95 -12.65 -20.09 9.10
C GLN A 95 -11.87 -18.89 9.67
N LYS A 96 -10.74 -19.09 10.38
CA LYS A 96 -9.80 -18.03 10.79
C LYS A 96 -9.09 -17.38 9.59
N ALA A 97 -8.80 -18.14 8.52
CA ALA A 97 -8.27 -17.60 7.26
C ALA A 97 -9.27 -16.72 6.50
N ARG A 98 -10.59 -17.01 6.61
CA ARG A 98 -11.65 -16.16 6.04
C ARG A 98 -11.64 -14.76 6.63
N ASP A 99 -11.28 -14.59 7.89
CA ASP A 99 -11.23 -13.26 8.54
C ASP A 99 -9.97 -12.45 8.17
N LYS A 100 -9.00 -13.04 7.47
CA LYS A 100 -7.79 -12.35 7.01
C LYS A 100 -7.94 -11.68 5.66
N ASN A 101 -8.98 -11.97 4.87
CA ASN A 101 -9.07 -11.53 3.46
C ASN A 101 -10.15 -10.50 3.13
N TYR A 102 -11.01 -10.16 4.08
CA TYR A 102 -11.91 -9.03 3.97
C TYR A 102 -11.92 -8.17 5.24
N LYS A 103 -12.11 -6.87 5.07
CA LYS A 103 -12.45 -5.93 6.15
C LYS A 103 -13.83 -5.35 5.85
N ILE A 104 -14.74 -5.40 6.83
CA ILE A 104 -16.09 -4.84 6.72
C ILE A 104 -16.26 -3.83 7.85
N TRP A 105 -16.77 -2.65 7.50
CA TRP A 105 -17.06 -1.60 8.48
C TRP A 105 -18.55 -1.37 8.59
N ASN A 106 -18.99 -1.01 9.79
CA ASN A 106 -20.34 -0.51 10.00
C ASN A 106 -20.40 0.99 9.70
N LYS A 107 -21.61 1.56 9.65
CA LYS A 107 -21.82 2.98 9.28
C LYS A 107 -21.06 3.99 10.16
N GLN A 108 -20.74 3.65 11.40
CA GLN A 108 -20.09 4.56 12.35
C GLN A 108 -18.56 4.46 12.30
N SER A 109 -18.03 3.27 12.00
CA SER A 109 -16.59 2.97 11.95
C SER A 109 -16.00 3.03 10.54
N ALA A 110 -16.84 3.12 9.50
CA ALA A 110 -16.38 3.17 8.11
C ALA A 110 -15.37 4.32 7.90
N PRO A 111 -14.14 4.01 7.46
CA PRO A 111 -13.13 5.01 7.20
C PRO A 111 -13.46 5.79 5.93
N GLY A 112 -12.88 6.98 5.80
CA GLY A 112 -13.18 7.95 4.74
C GLY A 112 -13.72 9.26 5.30
N THR A 113 -14.28 10.11 4.43
CA THR A 113 -14.69 11.48 4.77
C THR A 113 -16.21 11.62 4.94
N GLY A 114 -16.69 12.85 5.11
CA GLY A 114 -18.12 13.17 5.04
C GLY A 114 -18.74 13.00 3.64
N GLU A 115 -17.93 12.73 2.62
CA GLU A 115 -18.37 12.60 1.22
C GLU A 115 -18.30 11.17 0.70
N ALA A 116 -17.38 10.35 1.22
CA ALA A 116 -17.23 8.96 0.83
C ALA A 116 -16.77 8.10 1.99
N LYS A 117 -17.31 6.88 2.10
CA LYS A 117 -17.00 5.91 3.14
C LYS A 117 -16.69 4.55 2.55
N LEU A 118 -15.64 3.89 3.04
CA LEU A 118 -15.28 2.52 2.68
C LEU A 118 -16.11 1.56 3.54
N ASP A 119 -17.00 0.79 2.88
CA ASP A 119 -17.92 -0.12 3.56
C ASP A 119 -17.33 -1.53 3.68
N LYS A 120 -16.65 -2.00 2.63
CA LYS A 120 -16.03 -3.33 2.58
C LYS A 120 -14.82 -3.35 1.65
N LEU A 121 -13.76 -4.01 2.07
CA LEU A 121 -12.61 -4.38 1.26
C LEU A 121 -12.49 -5.90 1.26
N HIS A 122 -12.28 -6.53 0.12
CA HIS A 122 -12.05 -7.97 0.00
C HIS A 122 -10.92 -8.20 -1.01
N VAL A 123 -9.86 -8.87 -0.58
CA VAL A 123 -8.65 -9.14 -1.37
C VAL A 123 -8.44 -10.65 -1.43
N TYR A 124 -8.18 -11.20 -2.60
CA TYR A 124 -7.98 -12.65 -2.76
C TYR A 124 -7.09 -12.96 -3.98
N SER A 125 -6.51 -14.15 -3.98
CA SER A 125 -5.60 -14.63 -5.03
C SER A 125 -6.38 -15.38 -6.11
N GLY A 126 -6.11 -15.08 -7.37
CA GLY A 126 -6.79 -15.69 -8.50
C GLY A 126 -8.27 -15.29 -8.63
N ASP A 127 -9.07 -16.24 -9.10
CA ASP A 127 -10.52 -16.11 -9.27
C ASP A 127 -11.32 -16.67 -8.08
N ASP A 128 -10.68 -17.36 -7.14
CA ASP A 128 -11.31 -17.93 -5.95
C ASP A 128 -11.36 -16.90 -4.80
N PRO A 129 -12.55 -16.38 -4.44
CA PRO A 129 -12.69 -15.38 -3.38
C PRO A 129 -12.29 -15.85 -1.97
N THR A 130 -12.05 -17.15 -1.80
CA THR A 130 -11.61 -17.76 -0.54
C THR A 130 -10.10 -17.96 -0.47
N CYS A 131 -9.38 -17.80 -1.59
CA CYS A 131 -7.94 -18.02 -1.63
C CYS A 131 -7.18 -16.83 -1.04
N VAL A 132 -6.47 -17.09 0.07
CA VAL A 132 -5.67 -16.11 0.81
C VAL A 132 -4.16 -16.31 0.64
N ALA A 133 -3.77 -17.35 -0.10
CA ALA A 133 -2.38 -17.61 -0.45
C ALA A 133 -2.03 -16.88 -1.74
N PHE A 134 -1.28 -15.79 -1.63
CA PHE A 134 -0.88 -14.99 -2.79
C PHE A 134 0.39 -15.54 -3.39
N GLN A 135 0.30 -15.98 -4.64
CA GLN A 135 1.45 -16.44 -5.41
C GLN A 135 1.76 -15.43 -6.50
N GLN A 136 3.03 -15.21 -6.76
CA GLN A 136 3.48 -14.29 -7.81
C GLN A 136 2.79 -14.56 -9.16
N SER A 137 2.57 -15.81 -9.53
CA SER A 137 1.99 -16.18 -10.83
C SER A 137 0.49 -15.88 -10.97
N GLN A 138 -0.21 -15.69 -9.84
CA GLN A 138 -1.66 -15.49 -9.80
C GLN A 138 -2.01 -14.01 -9.75
N PRO A 139 -3.13 -13.60 -10.36
CA PRO A 139 -3.61 -12.23 -10.20
C PRO A 139 -4.06 -11.97 -8.76
N ILE A 140 -3.94 -10.73 -8.29
CA ILE A 140 -4.52 -10.28 -7.02
C ILE A 140 -5.82 -9.57 -7.33
N SER A 141 -6.93 -10.11 -6.84
CA SER A 141 -8.26 -9.59 -7.03
C SER A 141 -8.68 -8.73 -5.82
N ILE A 142 -9.15 -7.51 -6.08
CA ILE A 142 -9.52 -6.52 -5.07
C ILE A 142 -10.94 -6.04 -5.36
N GLN A 143 -11.85 -6.28 -4.41
CA GLN A 143 -13.22 -5.78 -4.42
C GLN A 143 -13.40 -4.71 -3.34
N ILE A 144 -13.90 -3.55 -3.76
CA ILE A 144 -14.08 -2.37 -2.90
C ILE A 144 -15.55 -1.97 -2.94
N GLU A 145 -16.24 -2.03 -1.80
CA GLU A 145 -17.58 -1.49 -1.63
C GLU A 145 -17.51 -0.18 -0.85
N TYR A 146 -18.16 0.86 -1.35
CA TYR A 146 -18.09 2.19 -0.78
C TYR A 146 -19.41 2.95 -0.96
N SER A 147 -19.67 3.85 -0.03
CA SER A 147 -20.81 4.76 -0.05
C SER A 147 -20.36 6.16 -0.44
N VAL A 148 -21.01 6.76 -1.43
CA VAL A 148 -20.90 8.18 -1.77
C VAL A 148 -22.06 8.91 -1.11
N LEU A 149 -21.74 9.91 -0.30
CA LEU A 149 -22.67 10.62 0.58
C LEU A 149 -23.11 11.98 0.02
N VAL A 150 -22.48 12.45 -1.04
CA VAL A 150 -22.80 13.70 -1.74
C VAL A 150 -23.34 13.44 -3.14
N SER A 151 -24.07 14.42 -3.69
CA SER A 151 -24.57 14.39 -5.06
C SER A 151 -23.76 15.33 -5.95
N GLN A 152 -23.88 15.16 -7.27
CA GLN A 152 -23.27 16.04 -8.30
C GLN A 152 -21.74 16.06 -8.28
N THR A 153 -21.11 15.01 -7.73
CA THR A 153 -19.66 14.90 -7.63
C THR A 153 -19.26 13.45 -7.83
N SER A 154 -18.30 13.20 -8.72
CA SER A 154 -17.84 11.85 -9.01
C SER A 154 -16.76 11.45 -8.01
N ILE A 155 -16.96 10.36 -7.27
CA ILE A 155 -15.98 9.82 -6.33
C ILE A 155 -15.63 8.38 -6.70
N HIS A 156 -14.34 8.07 -6.78
CA HIS A 156 -13.86 6.73 -7.10
C HIS A 156 -12.77 6.28 -6.13
N PRO A 157 -12.74 4.99 -5.76
CA PRO A 157 -11.61 4.42 -5.08
C PRO A 157 -10.45 4.18 -6.07
N GLY A 158 -9.24 4.45 -5.62
CA GLY A 158 -8.00 3.96 -6.18
C GLY A 158 -7.29 3.06 -5.18
N ILE A 159 -6.28 2.35 -5.68
CA ILE A 159 -5.40 1.49 -4.91
C ILE A 159 -4.01 2.12 -4.86
N LYS A 160 -3.34 1.94 -3.72
CA LYS A 160 -1.94 2.26 -3.54
C LYS A 160 -1.25 1.04 -2.91
N PHE A 161 -0.24 0.53 -3.59
CA PHE A 161 0.62 -0.51 -3.05
C PHE A 161 1.97 0.07 -2.67
N PHE A 162 2.51 -0.36 -1.54
CA PHE A 162 3.88 -0.12 -1.15
C PHE A 162 4.52 -1.39 -0.62
N ASP A 163 5.85 -1.46 -0.71
CA ASP A 163 6.62 -2.55 -0.12
C ASP A 163 6.86 -2.33 1.38
N GLN A 164 7.47 -3.31 2.06
CA GLN A 164 7.88 -3.21 3.47
C GLN A 164 8.86 -2.07 3.81
N TYR A 165 9.39 -1.37 2.81
CA TYR A 165 10.26 -0.20 2.97
C TYR A 165 9.54 1.11 2.65
N MET A 166 8.20 1.07 2.53
CA MET A 166 7.33 2.20 2.16
C MET A 166 7.58 2.76 0.76
N ASN A 167 8.28 2.04 -0.11
CA ASN A 167 8.39 2.46 -1.51
C ASN A 167 7.04 2.24 -2.17
N VAL A 168 6.47 3.30 -2.74
CA VAL A 168 5.23 3.20 -3.52
C VAL A 168 5.52 2.44 -4.81
N ILE A 169 4.83 1.31 -4.99
CA ILE A 169 4.99 0.41 -6.14
C ILE A 169 3.88 0.64 -7.17
N ILE A 170 2.63 0.76 -6.71
CA ILE A 170 1.47 0.96 -7.58
C ILE A 170 0.64 2.11 -7.02
N VAL A 171 0.23 3.04 -7.88
CA VAL A 171 -0.90 3.94 -7.65
C VAL A 171 -1.79 3.85 -8.87
N ASN A 172 -3.03 3.41 -8.67
CA ASN A 172 -3.96 3.25 -9.78
C ASN A 172 -5.40 3.53 -9.36
N ALA A 173 -6.17 4.12 -10.27
CA ALA A 173 -7.57 4.43 -10.07
C ALA A 173 -8.29 4.34 -11.42
N PRO A 174 -9.63 4.17 -11.46
CA PRO A 174 -10.35 3.80 -12.67
C PRO A 174 -10.50 4.91 -13.73
N PHE A 175 -9.63 5.94 -13.75
CA PHE A 175 -9.79 7.14 -14.58
C PHE A 175 -9.72 6.90 -16.09
N TRP A 176 -9.01 5.85 -16.52
CA TRP A 176 -8.89 5.49 -17.95
C TRP A 176 -10.03 4.61 -18.46
N HIS A 177 -10.91 4.11 -17.58
CA HIS A 177 -12.02 3.26 -17.98
C HIS A 177 -13.23 4.11 -18.41
N LYS A 178 -13.65 3.96 -19.68
CA LYS A 178 -14.77 4.71 -20.30
C LYS A 178 -16.16 4.39 -19.72
N GLN A 179 -16.27 3.47 -18.75
CA GLN A 179 -17.55 2.99 -18.21
C GLN A 179 -17.63 3.17 -16.70
N ILE A 180 -17.67 4.42 -16.24
CA ILE A 180 -18.15 4.69 -14.88
C ILE A 180 -19.53 5.33 -14.99
N THR A 181 -20.57 4.49 -14.97
CA THR A 181 -21.97 4.89 -15.05
C THR A 181 -22.46 5.38 -13.69
N ASN A 182 -23.12 6.55 -13.64
CA ASN A 182 -23.83 7.11 -12.48
C ASN A 182 -23.00 7.29 -11.19
N ALA A 183 -21.67 7.45 -11.28
CA ALA A 183 -20.83 7.63 -10.08
C ALA A 183 -20.80 9.07 -9.53
N ASP A 184 -21.58 9.97 -10.13
CA ASP A 184 -21.88 11.32 -9.67
C ASP A 184 -23.13 11.39 -8.77
N GLN A 185 -23.80 10.25 -8.58
CA GLN A 185 -24.98 10.14 -7.73
C GLN A 185 -24.60 9.75 -6.30
N GLN A 186 -25.45 10.15 -5.35
CA GLN A 186 -25.34 9.63 -3.99
C GLN A 186 -25.80 8.17 -3.98
N GLY A 187 -25.03 7.27 -3.37
CA GLY A 187 -25.37 5.85 -3.37
C GLY A 187 -24.26 4.93 -2.92
N LYS A 188 -24.53 3.63 -3.04
CA LYS A 188 -23.54 2.57 -2.81
C LYS A 188 -22.98 2.05 -4.11
N TYR A 189 -21.68 1.84 -4.12
CA TYR A 189 -20.93 1.44 -5.29
C TYR A 189 -20.02 0.27 -4.97
N ARG A 190 -19.68 -0.48 -6.02
CA ARG A 190 -18.70 -1.55 -5.97
C ARG A 190 -17.70 -1.35 -7.10
N ALA A 191 -16.42 -1.38 -6.77
CA ALA A 191 -15.32 -1.36 -7.72
C ALA A 191 -14.55 -2.69 -7.66
N PHE A 192 -14.00 -3.08 -8.80
CA PHE A 192 -13.15 -4.25 -8.95
C PHE A 192 -11.83 -3.80 -9.56
N CYS A 193 -10.73 -4.26 -8.99
CA CYS A 193 -9.39 -4.07 -9.51
C CYS A 193 -8.67 -5.42 -9.50
N THR A 194 -7.90 -5.68 -10.55
CA THR A 194 -7.08 -6.89 -10.65
C THR A 194 -5.65 -6.46 -10.91
N VAL A 195 -4.75 -6.81 -10.00
CA VAL A 195 -3.31 -6.71 -10.24
C VAL A 195 -2.89 -7.97 -11.01
N PRO A 196 -2.32 -7.86 -12.22
CA PRO A 196 -1.95 -9.03 -13.01
C PRO A 196 -0.93 -9.92 -12.30
N GLY A 197 -1.05 -11.23 -12.53
CA GLY A 197 0.00 -12.17 -12.16
C GLY A 197 1.33 -11.80 -12.81
N TYR A 198 2.41 -12.09 -12.10
CA TYR A 198 3.78 -11.68 -12.36
C TYR A 198 4.02 -10.17 -12.32
N LEU A 199 3.06 -9.30 -11.95
CA LEU A 199 3.42 -7.88 -11.82
C LEU A 199 4.35 -7.64 -10.62
N LEU A 200 3.95 -8.14 -9.45
CA LEU A 200 4.69 -7.98 -8.19
C LEU A 200 5.61 -9.18 -7.95
N ASN A 201 6.78 -8.92 -7.37
CA ASN A 201 7.71 -9.99 -7.00
C ASN A 201 7.33 -10.64 -5.67
N LYS A 202 7.96 -11.77 -5.30
CA LYS A 202 7.89 -12.30 -3.93
C LYS A 202 8.24 -11.18 -2.94
N GLY A 203 7.44 -11.05 -1.89
CA GLY A 203 7.69 -10.09 -0.82
C GLY A 203 6.43 -9.67 -0.08
N ILE A 204 6.63 -8.78 0.88
CA ILE A 204 5.57 -8.20 1.69
C ILE A 204 5.17 -6.88 1.08
N TYR A 205 3.88 -6.76 0.78
CA TYR A 205 3.25 -5.55 0.27
C TYR A 205 2.08 -5.16 1.14
N PHE A 206 1.76 -3.87 1.10
CA PHE A 206 0.63 -3.30 1.79
C PHE A 206 -0.25 -2.60 0.78
N LEU A 207 -1.56 -2.80 0.90
CA LEU A 207 -2.59 -2.17 0.10
C LEU A 207 -3.29 -1.09 0.93
N GLU A 208 -3.39 0.09 0.35
CA GLU A 208 -4.19 1.23 0.81
C GLU A 208 -5.26 1.59 -0.22
N ILE A 209 -6.35 2.18 0.26
CA ILE A 209 -7.43 2.72 -0.57
C ILE A 209 -7.40 4.24 -0.52
N GLN A 210 -7.42 4.85 -1.69
CA GLN A 210 -7.49 6.30 -1.85
C GLN A 210 -8.84 6.67 -2.46
N PHE A 211 -9.54 7.67 -1.93
CA PHE A 211 -10.71 8.22 -2.62
C PHE A 211 -10.32 9.45 -3.44
N PHE A 212 -10.78 9.50 -4.69
CA PHE A 212 -10.53 10.62 -5.58
C PHE A 212 -11.83 11.28 -5.99
N ARG A 213 -11.88 12.61 -5.90
CA ARG A 213 -12.96 13.46 -6.35
C ARG A 213 -12.67 13.96 -7.77
N ASN A 214 -13.69 13.91 -8.64
CA ASN A 214 -13.67 14.46 -10.00
C ASN A 214 -12.45 14.04 -10.84
N LYS A 215 -11.95 12.81 -10.62
CA LYS A 215 -10.81 12.19 -11.33
C LYS A 215 -9.43 12.78 -11.06
N GLU A 216 -9.29 13.84 -10.25
CA GLU A 216 -8.02 14.57 -10.12
C GLU A 216 -7.65 14.93 -8.67
N GLU A 217 -8.63 15.07 -7.78
CA GLU A 217 -8.41 15.53 -6.41
C GLU A 217 -8.39 14.34 -5.44
N LEU A 218 -7.29 14.13 -4.72
CA LEU A 218 -7.25 13.17 -3.62
C LEU A 218 -8.09 13.68 -2.45
N LEU A 219 -9.13 12.93 -2.08
CA LEU A 219 -10.06 13.26 -1.00
C LEU A 219 -9.55 12.77 0.35
N CYS A 220 -9.06 11.54 0.40
CA CYS A 220 -8.42 10.93 1.57
C CYS A 220 -7.65 9.68 1.18
N GLU A 221 -6.69 9.31 2.03
CA GLU A 221 -6.07 7.99 2.05
C GLU A 221 -6.61 7.23 3.26
N ILE A 222 -6.88 5.95 3.07
CA ILE A 222 -7.24 5.03 4.15
C ILE A 222 -6.06 4.08 4.30
N GLU A 223 -5.29 4.32 5.35
CA GLU A 223 -4.02 3.66 5.68
C GLU A 223 -4.23 2.31 6.38
N ASP A 224 -3.17 1.49 6.45
CA ASP A 224 -3.08 0.23 7.21
C ASP A 224 -4.20 -0.80 6.93
N LEU A 225 -4.63 -0.85 5.66
CA LEU A 225 -5.79 -1.66 5.30
C LEU A 225 -5.47 -3.13 5.13
N PHE A 226 -4.39 -3.51 4.44
CA PHE A 226 -4.23 -4.92 4.11
C PHE A 226 -2.79 -5.31 3.79
N ARG A 227 -2.26 -6.30 4.52
CA ARG A 227 -0.95 -6.92 4.26
C ARG A 227 -1.10 -8.09 3.28
N ILE A 228 -0.23 -8.16 2.28
CA ILE A 228 -0.19 -9.19 1.25
C ILE A 228 1.21 -9.77 1.23
N ASP A 229 1.35 -11.01 1.67
CA ASP A 229 2.59 -11.77 1.55
C ASP A 229 2.53 -12.57 0.26
N ILE A 230 3.35 -12.16 -0.73
CA ILE A 230 3.43 -12.83 -2.03
C ILE A 230 4.55 -13.84 -1.96
N GLU A 231 4.23 -15.11 -2.20
CA GLU A 231 5.18 -16.20 -2.29
C GLU A 231 5.52 -16.57 -3.74
N TRP A 232 6.56 -17.39 -3.90
CA TRP A 232 6.84 -18.02 -5.19
C TRP A 232 5.68 -18.94 -5.60
N GLY A 233 5.29 -18.87 -6.87
CA GLY A 233 4.48 -19.93 -7.46
C GLY A 233 5.31 -21.18 -7.76
N GLU A 234 4.67 -22.22 -8.29
CA GLU A 234 5.33 -23.49 -8.65
C GLU A 234 6.49 -23.37 -9.65
N TYR A 235 6.52 -22.28 -10.43
CA TYR A 235 7.58 -21.97 -11.38
C TYR A 235 8.57 -20.96 -10.78
N THR A 236 9.55 -21.46 -10.02
CA THR A 236 10.82 -20.73 -9.83
C THR A 236 11.68 -20.93 -11.07
N THR A 237 12.33 -19.89 -11.57
CA THR A 237 13.19 -20.05 -12.76
C THR A 237 14.49 -20.79 -12.42
N GLY A 238 14.81 -20.90 -11.11
CA GLY A 238 16.10 -21.38 -10.62
C GLY A 238 17.26 -20.47 -11.01
N THR A 239 16.97 -19.25 -11.49
CA THR A 239 17.97 -18.34 -12.03
C THR A 239 18.34 -17.26 -11.03
N VAL A 240 19.39 -16.50 -11.35
CA VAL A 240 19.81 -15.30 -10.61
C VAL A 240 18.66 -14.28 -10.47
N LEU A 241 17.68 -14.30 -11.39
CA LEU A 241 16.52 -13.39 -11.36
C LEU A 241 15.59 -13.66 -10.18
N ASP A 242 15.52 -14.91 -9.69
CA ASP A 242 14.72 -15.25 -8.50
C ASP A 242 15.29 -14.57 -7.23
N ASN A 243 16.55 -14.14 -7.25
CA ASN A 243 17.21 -13.43 -6.14
C ASN A 243 17.36 -11.92 -6.40
N ALA A 244 16.81 -11.40 -7.51
CA ALA A 244 16.91 -9.98 -7.81
C ALA A 244 16.03 -9.16 -6.83
N PRO A 245 16.58 -8.13 -6.17
CA PRO A 245 15.85 -7.30 -5.21
C PRO A 245 14.95 -6.28 -5.94
N SER A 246 14.00 -6.77 -6.74
CA SER A 246 13.04 -5.94 -7.47
C SER A 246 11.63 -6.20 -6.94
N PRO A 247 10.84 -5.17 -6.60
CA PRO A 247 9.44 -5.33 -6.19
C PRO A 247 8.51 -5.66 -7.36
N VAL A 248 8.97 -5.51 -8.60
CA VAL A 248 8.22 -5.87 -9.81
C VAL A 248 8.94 -6.95 -10.62
N LEU A 249 8.20 -7.90 -11.17
CA LEU A 249 8.75 -8.99 -12.00
C LEU A 249 7.88 -9.31 -13.22
N PRO A 250 7.50 -8.31 -14.05
CA PRO A 250 6.55 -8.51 -15.12
C PRO A 250 6.99 -9.63 -16.06
N LYS A 251 6.04 -10.49 -16.45
CA LYS A 251 6.27 -11.46 -17.50
C LYS A 251 6.38 -10.72 -18.84
N LEU A 252 7.60 -10.56 -19.32
CA LEU A 252 7.91 -9.91 -20.59
C LEU A 252 7.95 -10.94 -21.74
N ASP A 253 7.46 -10.53 -22.91
CA ASP A 253 7.45 -11.35 -24.12
C ASP A 253 8.78 -11.17 -24.88
N TRP A 254 9.72 -12.08 -24.67
CA TRP A 254 11.03 -12.05 -25.31
C TRP A 254 11.05 -12.94 -26.55
N GLN A 255 11.53 -12.41 -27.66
CA GLN A 255 11.81 -13.15 -28.89
C GLN A 255 13.31 -13.12 -29.17
N VAL A 256 13.92 -14.29 -29.39
CA VAL A 256 15.36 -14.43 -29.64
C VAL A 256 15.54 -15.23 -30.93
N GLU A 257 16.09 -14.58 -31.95
CA GLU A 257 16.36 -15.19 -33.26
C GLU A 257 17.85 -15.10 -33.59
N PRO A 258 18.46 -16.15 -34.16
CA PRO A 258 19.84 -16.08 -34.62
C PRO A 258 19.97 -15.18 -35.85
N ILE A 259 20.92 -14.25 -35.83
CA ILE A 259 21.27 -13.48 -37.02
C ILE A 259 22.33 -14.27 -37.81
N THR A 260 21.92 -14.92 -38.90
CA THR A 260 22.86 -15.51 -39.87
C THR A 260 23.54 -14.40 -40.67
N SER A 261 24.88 -14.39 -40.67
CA SER A 261 25.75 -13.52 -41.48
C SER A 261 25.84 -13.98 -42.94
#